data_AF-A0A319CJS0-F1
#
_entry.id   AF-A0A319CJS0-F1
#
_cell.length_a   1.000
_cell.length_b   1.000
_cell.length_c   1.000
_cell.angle_alpha   90.00
_cell.angle_beta   90.00
_cell.angle_gamma   90.00
#
_symmetry.space_group_name_H-M   'P 1'
#
loop_
_entity.id
_entity.type
_entity.pdbx_description
1 polymer ?
#
loop_
_entity_poly.entity_id
_entity_poly.type
_entity_poly.pdbx_seq_one_letter_code
_entity_poly.pdbx_strand_id
1 'polypeptide(L)'
;MHHEFKQGPIKITVGHEYGIGYFISVQDERLVVKGEELPYSSLDEACCNVDSSGAGIYLAARTGNEGCGTQVNIEAMRRLWELYGVKGETIPLLELLELRLSDTV
;
A
#
# COMPACT_ATOMS: atom_id res chain seq x y z
N MET A 1 2.84 -8.13 10.01
CA MET A 1 3.06 -9.17 8.96
C MET A 1 2.64 -8.55 7.65
N HIS A 2 3.47 -8.68 6.60
CA HIS A 2 3.15 -8.14 5.28
C HIS A 2 3.32 -9.20 4.19
N HIS A 3 2.63 -8.98 3.08
CA HIS A 3 2.70 -9.77 1.87
C HIS A 3 3.01 -8.84 0.70
N GLU A 4 3.84 -9.35 -0.21
CA GLU A 4 4.19 -8.64 -1.44
C GLU A 4 3.71 -9.43 -2.65
N PHE A 5 3.11 -8.73 -3.59
CA PHE A 5 2.65 -9.26 -4.87
C PHE A 5 3.29 -8.46 -6.00
N LYS A 6 3.52 -9.13 -7.13
CA LYS A 6 3.94 -8.47 -8.37
C LYS A 6 2.89 -8.65 -9.46
N GLN A 7 2.58 -7.57 -10.15
CA GLN A 7 1.71 -7.52 -11.33
C GLN A 7 2.48 -6.80 -12.45
N GLY A 8 3.34 -7.55 -13.14
CA GLY A 8 4.30 -6.95 -14.08
C GLY A 8 5.26 -6.00 -13.34
N PRO A 9 5.37 -4.71 -13.76
CA PRO A 9 6.21 -3.72 -13.09
C PRO A 9 5.60 -3.17 -11.80
N ILE A 10 4.36 -3.53 -11.47
CA ILE A 10 3.68 -3.06 -10.28
C ILE A 10 3.99 -3.99 -9.11
N LYS A 11 4.57 -3.44 -8.04
CA LYS A 11 4.76 -4.11 -6.75
C LYS A 11 3.68 -3.62 -5.78
N ILE A 12 2.96 -4.56 -5.17
CA ILE A 12 1.90 -4.28 -4.19
C ILE A 12 2.33 -4.89 -2.87
N THR A 13 2.46 -4.08 -1.83
CA THR A 13 2.73 -4.53 -0.47
C THR A 13 1.51 -4.25 0.39
N VAL A 14 1.00 -5.27 1.09
CA VAL A 14 -0.12 -5.15 2.03
C VAL A 14 0.21 -5.80 3.35
N GLY A 15 -0.48 -5.42 4.42
CA GLY A 15 -0.28 -6.07 5.70
C GLY A 15 -1.08 -5.44 6.83
N HIS A 16 -0.71 -5.84 8.04
CA HIS A 16 -1.19 -5.25 9.28
C HIS A 16 -0.04 -5.08 10.27
N GLU A 17 0.07 -3.88 10.84
CA GLU A 17 1.10 -3.50 11.81
C GLU A 17 0.51 -2.64 12.94
N TYR A 18 1.12 -2.71 14.13
CA TYR A 18 0.68 -1.89 15.27
C TYR A 18 0.84 -0.40 14.95
N GLY A 19 -0.15 0.41 15.33
CA GLY A 19 -0.18 1.85 15.02
C GLY A 19 -0.60 2.19 13.58
N ILE A 20 -0.11 1.45 12.59
CA ILE A 20 -0.42 1.62 11.15
C ILE A 20 -1.77 0.99 10.78
N GLY A 21 -2.18 -0.07 11.47
CA GLY A 21 -3.35 -0.86 11.12
C GLY A 21 -3.15 -1.64 9.83
N TYR A 22 -4.23 -1.84 9.07
CA TYR A 22 -4.14 -2.41 7.73
C TYR A 22 -3.56 -1.38 6.78
N PHE A 23 -2.75 -1.82 5.83
CA PHE A 23 -2.16 -0.93 4.85
C PHE A 23 -2.04 -1.56 3.46
N ILE A 24 -1.90 -0.68 2.48
CA ILE A 24 -1.48 -1.00 1.11
C ILE A 24 -0.47 0.05 0.64
N SER A 25 0.58 -0.40 -0.03
CA SER A 25 1.52 0.41 -0.78
C SER A 25 1.64 -0.16 -2.18
N VAL A 26 1.44 0.68 -3.19
CA VAL A 26 1.53 0.29 -4.59
C VAL A 26 2.60 1.11 -5.27
N GLN A 27 3.59 0.40 -5.77
CA GLN A 27 4.79 0.92 -6.37
C GLN A 27 4.83 0.50 -7.84
N ASP A 28 5.11 1.44 -8.74
CA ASP A 28 5.46 1.13 -10.13
C ASP A 28 6.96 1.24 -10.30
N GLU A 29 7.64 0.11 -10.53
CA GLU A 29 9.09 0.05 -10.69
C GLU A 29 9.61 0.89 -11.87
N ARG A 30 8.73 1.25 -12.82
CA ARG A 30 9.06 2.14 -13.95
C ARG A 30 9.15 3.61 -13.56
N LEU A 31 8.58 3.99 -12.42
CA LEU A 31 8.59 5.37 -11.90
C LEU A 31 9.68 5.60 -10.84
N VAL A 32 10.52 4.59 -10.58
CA VAL A 32 11.63 4.70 -9.64
C VAL A 32 12.67 5.67 -10.20
N VAL A 33 12.95 6.72 -9.44
CA VAL A 33 14.00 7.68 -9.77
C VAL A 33 15.34 7.09 -9.37
N LYS A 34 16.19 6.81 -10.36
CA LYS A 34 17.55 6.33 -10.14
C LYS A 34 18.45 7.56 -9.99
N GLY A 35 18.69 7.97 -8.74
CA GLY A 35 19.40 9.20 -8.36
C GLY A 35 20.87 9.33 -8.78
N GLU A 36 21.30 8.66 -9.84
CA GLU A 36 22.68 8.71 -10.36
C GLU A 36 22.79 9.39 -11.74
N GLU A 37 21.68 9.63 -12.45
CA GLU A 37 21.73 10.28 -13.78
C GLU A 37 21.41 11.77 -13.66
N LEU A 38 22.46 12.60 -13.64
CA LEU A 38 22.34 14.04 -13.93
C LEU A 38 22.45 14.26 -15.45
N PRO A 39 21.64 15.17 -16.04
CA PRO A 39 20.69 16.07 -15.37
C PRO A 39 19.38 15.37 -14.97
N TYR A 40 18.84 15.80 -13.83
CA TYR A 40 17.52 15.37 -13.35
C TYR A 40 16.46 15.67 -14.41
N SER A 41 15.77 14.66 -14.91
CA SER A 41 14.82 14.85 -16.00
C SER A 41 13.52 15.46 -15.46
N SER A 42 12.74 16.13 -16.33
CA SER A 42 11.39 16.58 -15.97
C SER A 42 10.46 15.41 -15.63
N LEU A 43 10.78 14.20 -16.10
CA LEU A 43 10.08 12.98 -15.70
C LEU A 43 10.41 12.60 -14.25
N ASP A 44 11.68 12.68 -13.85
CA ASP A 44 12.08 12.38 -12.46
C ASP A 44 11.43 13.38 -11.48
N GLU A 45 11.37 14.66 -11.85
CA GLU A 45 10.65 15.68 -11.08
C GLU A 45 9.15 15.35 -10.97
N ALA A 46 8.51 14.93 -12.06
CA ALA A 46 7.12 14.49 -12.05
C ALA A 46 6.91 13.26 -11.15
N CYS A 47 7.84 12.28 -11.17
CA CYS A 47 7.77 11.09 -10.31
C CYS A 47 7.95 11.46 -8.83
N CYS A 48 8.89 12.33 -8.50
CA CYS A 48 9.11 12.80 -7.13
C CYS A 48 7.97 13.69 -6.59
N ASN A 49 7.18 14.33 -7.46
CA ASN A 49 5.96 15.02 -7.06
C ASN A 49 4.83 14.06 -6.65
N VAL A 50 4.84 12.82 -7.16
CA VAL A 50 3.90 11.77 -6.75
C VAL A 50 4.39 11.11 -5.44
N ASP A 51 5.68 10.81 -5.37
CA ASP A 51 6.34 10.24 -4.20
C ASP A 51 7.72 10.84 -3.98
N SER A 52 7.83 11.66 -2.93
CA SER A 52 9.05 12.41 -2.62
C SER A 52 10.25 11.53 -2.29
N SER A 53 10.06 10.24 -2.00
CA SER A 53 11.16 9.30 -1.84
C SER A 53 11.78 8.86 -3.17
N GLY A 54 11.09 9.09 -4.29
CA GLY A 54 11.48 8.61 -5.62
C GLY A 54 11.36 7.10 -5.77
N ALA A 55 10.72 6.40 -4.83
CA ALA A 55 10.53 4.96 -4.89
C ALA A 55 9.46 4.56 -5.92
N GLY A 56 8.71 5.50 -6.49
CA GLY A 56 7.67 5.22 -7.48
C GLY A 56 6.36 4.75 -6.84
N ILE A 57 6.11 5.09 -5.58
CA ILE A 57 4.85 4.80 -4.89
C ILE A 57 3.79 5.76 -5.38
N TYR A 58 2.76 5.29 -6.08
CA TYR A 58 1.68 6.15 -6.54
C TYR A 58 0.39 6.01 -5.70
N LEU A 59 0.35 5.02 -4.81
CA LEU A 59 -0.74 4.83 -3.85
C LEU A 59 -0.19 4.25 -2.55
N ALA A 60 -0.43 4.94 -1.44
CA ALA A 60 -0.21 4.42 -0.10
C ALA A 60 -1.41 4.76 0.78
N ALA A 61 -1.95 3.77 1.47
CA ALA A 61 -3.08 3.96 2.39
C ALA A 61 -2.95 3.08 3.64
N ARG A 62 -3.53 3.56 4.74
CA ARG A 62 -3.48 2.92 6.06
C ARG A 62 -4.77 3.13 6.84
N THR A 63 -5.06 2.31 7.84
CA THR A 63 -6.26 2.47 8.68
C THR A 63 -5.98 3.04 10.08
N GLY A 64 -4.78 2.80 10.59
CA GLY A 64 -4.30 3.33 11.88
C GLY A 64 -3.83 4.78 11.76
N ASN A 65 -3.29 5.34 12.84
CA ASN A 65 -2.92 6.75 12.96
C ASN A 65 -1.44 7.02 12.67
N GLU A 66 -0.61 5.97 12.59
CA GLU A 66 0.83 6.06 12.36
C GLU A 66 1.19 5.65 10.93
N GLY A 67 2.33 6.13 10.43
CA GLY A 67 2.84 5.79 9.10
C GLY A 67 2.44 6.75 7.98
N CYS A 68 2.96 6.48 6.79
CA CYS A 68 2.80 7.31 5.59
C CYS A 68 1.56 6.93 4.75
N GLY A 69 1.13 7.84 3.88
CA GLY A 69 -0.02 7.63 3.01
C GLY A 69 -1.34 8.13 3.60
N THR A 70 -2.43 7.88 2.88
CA THR A 70 -3.77 8.35 3.23
C THR A 70 -4.41 7.47 4.30
N GLN A 71 -4.93 8.08 5.35
CA GLN A 71 -5.75 7.35 6.32
C GLN A 71 -7.15 7.06 5.74
N VAL A 72 -7.57 5.80 5.79
CA VAL A 72 -8.86 5.34 5.28
C VAL A 72 -9.54 4.42 6.28
N ASN A 73 -10.86 4.23 6.15
CA ASN A 73 -11.59 3.24 6.96
C ASN A 73 -11.39 1.81 6.43
N ILE A 74 -11.84 0.81 7.20
CA ILE A 74 -11.70 -0.61 6.86
C ILE A 74 -12.41 -0.97 5.55
N GLU A 75 -13.60 -0.41 5.30
CA GLU A 75 -14.37 -0.67 4.07
C GLU A 75 -13.61 -0.23 2.82
N ALA A 76 -13.03 0.98 2.85
CA ALA A 76 -12.20 1.48 1.76
C ALA A 76 -10.93 0.63 1.59
N MET A 77 -10.28 0.22 2.69
CA MET A 77 -9.10 -0.65 2.62
C MET A 77 -9.42 -2.00 1.98
N ARG A 78 -10.53 -2.63 2.37
CA ARG A 78 -11.02 -3.87 1.76
C ARG A 78 -11.21 -3.69 0.25
N ARG A 79 -11.84 -2.58 -0.15
CA ARG A 79 -12.06 -2.27 -1.57
C ARG A 79 -10.75 -2.04 -2.32
N LEU A 80 -9.76 -1.39 -1.72
CA LEU A 80 -8.43 -1.21 -2.32
C LEU A 80 -7.74 -2.56 -2.54
N TRP A 81 -7.73 -3.42 -1.52
CA TRP A 81 -7.12 -4.75 -1.62
C TRP A 81 -7.78 -5.59 -2.73
N GLU A 82 -9.11 -5.56 -2.84
CA GLU A 82 -9.86 -6.21 -3.93
C GLU A 82 -9.45 -5.69 -5.31
N LEU A 83 -9.37 -4.36 -5.48
CA LEU A 83 -9.00 -3.72 -6.76
C LEU A 83 -7.59 -4.12 -7.22
N TYR A 84 -6.68 -4.30 -6.26
CA TYR A 84 -5.31 -4.74 -6.53
C TYR A 84 -5.15 -6.26 -6.56
N GLY A 85 -6.25 -7.03 -6.53
CA GLY A 85 -6.21 -8.47 -6.70
C GLY A 85 -5.58 -9.22 -5.52
N VAL A 86 -5.56 -8.62 -4.33
CA VAL A 86 -5.19 -9.30 -3.08
C VAL A 86 -6.29 -10.32 -2.78
N LYS A 87 -6.10 -11.56 -3.23
CA LYS A 87 -7.08 -12.63 -3.07
C LYS A 87 -7.07 -13.21 -1.66
N GLY A 88 -8.19 -13.88 -1.35
CA GLY A 88 -8.61 -14.48 -0.09
C GLY A 88 -7.59 -15.17 0.80
N GLU A 89 -6.46 -15.61 0.30
CA GLU A 89 -5.42 -16.26 1.13
C GLU A 89 -4.68 -15.27 2.04
N THR A 90 -4.79 -13.96 1.76
CA THR A 90 -4.35 -12.86 2.65
C THR A 90 -5.50 -12.30 3.51
N ILE A 91 -6.74 -12.69 3.22
CA ILE A 91 -7.97 -12.31 3.94
C ILE A 91 -8.15 -13.02 5.31
N PRO A 92 -7.40 -14.09 5.72
CA PRO A 92 -7.55 -14.60 7.08
C PRO A 92 -7.24 -13.56 8.16
N LEU A 93 -6.55 -12.45 7.84
CA LEU A 93 -6.33 -11.33 8.76
C LEU A 93 -7.56 -10.41 8.92
N LEU A 94 -8.36 -10.21 7.88
CA LEU A 94 -9.57 -9.37 7.93
C LEU A 94 -10.76 -10.13 8.58
N GLU A 95 -10.93 -11.42 8.24
CA GLU A 95 -12.05 -12.23 8.75
C GLU A 95 -11.85 -12.70 10.22
N LEU A 96 -10.62 -12.91 10.69
CA LEU A 96 -10.35 -13.25 12.11
C LEU A 96 -10.75 -12.12 13.08
N LEU A 97 -10.83 -10.87 12.60
CA LEU A 97 -11.24 -9.71 13.40
C LEU A 97 -12.76 -9.48 13.38
N GLU A 98 -13.46 -9.81 12.29
CA GLU A 98 -14.93 -9.82 12.29
C GLU A 98 -15.48 -10.88 13.27
N LEU A 99 -14.86 -12.07 13.33
CA LEU A 99 -15.22 -13.13 14.30
C LEU A 99 -15.06 -12.71 15.77
N ARG A 100 -14.00 -11.96 16.11
CA ARG A 100 -13.80 -11.49 17.50
C ARG A 100 -14.75 -10.38 17.92
N LEU A 101 -15.29 -9.61 16.97
CA LEU A 101 -16.24 -8.53 17.25
C LEU A 101 -17.69 -9.03 17.26
N SER A 102 -17.99 -10.19 16.65
CA SER A 102 -19.29 -10.86 16.75
C SER A 102 -19.48 -11.69 18.03
N ASP A 103 -18.39 -12.11 18.70
CA ASP A 103 -18.43 -12.91 19.93
C ASP A 103 -18.63 -12.07 21.22
N THR A 104 -18.91 -10.77 21.09
CA THR A 104 -19.13 -9.84 22.22
C THR A 104 -20.58 -9.37 22.40
N VAL A 105 -21.55 -10.11 21.84
CA VAL A 105 -23.00 -9.92 22.09
C VAL A 105 -23.56 -11.05 22.95
#